data_AF-A0A5C6BSV0-F1
#
_entry.id   AF-A0A5C6BSV0-F1
#
_cell.length_a   1.000
_cell.length_b   1.000
_cell.length_c   1.000
_cell.angle_alpha   90.00
_cell.angle_beta   90.00
_cell.angle_gamma   90.00
#
_symmetry.space_group_name_H-M   'P 1'
#
loop_
_entity.id
_entity.type
_entity.pdbx_description
1 polymer ?
#
loop_
_entity_poly.entity_id
_entity_poly.type
_entity_poly.pdbx_seq_one_letter_code
_entity_poly.pdbx_strand_id
1 'polypeptide(L)' 'MARQLVFHNSVALVGKVLRMYSSTMVDVDFVEELRLRTWARQNFVSAEDRDMEWHPVVLEEMRNIDEESQDD' A
#
# COMPACT_ATOMS: atom_id res chain seq x y z
N MET A 1 -4.84 -8.42 19.53
CA MET A 1 -4.91 -6.95 19.69
C MET A 1 -3.97 -6.32 18.67
N ALA A 2 -4.30 -6.44 17.38
CA ALA A 2 -3.51 -5.84 16.31
C ALA A 2 -3.80 -4.34 16.31
N ARG A 3 -2.73 -3.54 16.41
CA ARG A 3 -2.82 -2.09 16.59
C ARG A 3 -3.38 -1.49 15.30
N GLN A 4 -4.65 -1.12 15.36
CA GLN A 4 -5.30 -0.23 14.41
C GLN A 4 -4.59 1.13 14.46
N LEU A 5 -3.54 1.31 13.66
CA LEU A 5 -3.06 2.64 13.31
C LEU A 5 -3.99 3.18 12.23
N VAL A 6 -5.11 3.71 12.71
CA VAL A 6 -5.95 4.65 11.97
C VAL A 6 -5.03 5.77 11.50
N PHE A 7 -4.71 5.79 10.21
CA PHE A 7 -4.05 6.93 9.55
C PHE A 7 -5.04 8.09 9.43
N HIS A 8 -5.52 8.60 10.57
CA HIS A 8 -6.10 9.92 10.66
C HIS A 8 -5.03 10.87 11.18
N ASN A 9 -4.82 11.96 10.43
CA ASN A 9 -3.93 13.08 10.71
C ASN A 9 -2.47 12.97 10.21
N SER A 10 -2.32 12.78 8.89
CA SER A 10 -1.42 13.60 8.04
C SER A 10 -1.39 13.17 6.56
N VAL A 11 -2.22 12.22 6.14
CA VAL A 11 -2.41 11.87 4.71
C VAL A 11 -3.69 12.49 4.12
N ALA A 12 -4.60 12.99 4.97
CA ALA A 12 -5.89 13.55 4.53
C ALA A 12 -5.79 14.91 3.82
N LEU A 13 -4.70 15.67 3.99
CA LEU A 13 -4.48 16.91 3.24
C LEU A 13 -4.02 16.62 1.80
N VAL A 14 -3.25 15.54 1.64
CA VAL A 14 -2.75 15.02 0.37
C VAL A 14 -3.90 14.34 -0.41
N GLY A 15 -4.78 13.61 0.28
CA GLY A 15 -5.95 12.94 -0.30
C GLY A 15 -7.02 13.86 -0.94
N LYS A 16 -7.08 15.15 -0.59
CA LYS A 16 -8.01 16.09 -1.26
C LYS A 16 -7.46 16.66 -2.56
N VAL A 17 -6.12 16.79 -2.66
CA VAL A 17 -5.43 17.18 -3.89
C VAL A 17 -5.33 15.98 -4.84
N LEU A 18 -5.07 14.77 -4.30
CA LEU A 18 -4.95 13.55 -5.10
C LEU A 18 -6.26 13.04 -5.72
N ARG A 19 -7.41 13.39 -5.13
CA ARG A 19 -8.74 13.04 -5.66
C ARG A 19 -9.04 13.68 -7.03
N MET A 20 -8.20 14.62 -7.50
CA MET A 20 -8.33 15.25 -8.80
C MET A 20 -7.44 14.63 -9.90
N TYR A 21 -6.54 13.68 -9.57
CA TYR A 21 -5.82 12.88 -10.58
C TYR A 21 -6.60 11.62 -10.91
N SER A 22 -7.79 11.84 -11.47
CA SER A 22 -8.61 10.78 -12.06
C SER A 22 -7.96 10.29 -13.36
N SER A 23 -7.82 8.97 -13.47
CA SER A 23 -8.01 8.19 -14.71
C SER A 23 -6.88 7.97 -15.73
N THR A 24 -5.62 8.17 -15.39
CA THR A 24 -4.50 7.61 -16.20
C THR A 24 -3.42 7.14 -15.24
N MET A 25 -2.94 5.90 -15.34
CA MET A 25 -1.73 5.35 -14.69
C MET A 25 -0.96 6.44 -13.95
N VAL A 26 -1.34 6.69 -12.69
CA VAL A 26 -0.91 7.91 -11.99
C VAL A 26 0.55 7.67 -11.71
N ASP A 27 1.38 8.58 -12.24
CA ASP A 27 2.78 8.78 -11.94
C ASP A 27 2.95 8.84 -10.41
N VAL A 28 2.97 7.68 -9.75
CA VAL A 28 3.36 7.58 -8.35
C VAL A 28 4.82 7.99 -8.37
N ASP A 29 5.13 9.11 -7.70
CA ASP A 29 6.51 9.53 -7.53
C ASP A 29 7.31 8.32 -7.03
N PHE A 30 8.41 7.98 -7.69
CA PHE A 30 9.23 6.80 -7.38
C PHE A 30 9.54 6.70 -5.87
N VAL A 31 9.69 7.84 -5.20
CA VAL A 31 9.90 7.90 -3.74
C VAL A 31 8.66 7.43 -2.97
N GLU A 32 7.45 7.78 -3.42
CA GLU A 32 6.19 7.33 -2.83
C GLU A 32 5.97 5.83 -3.05
N GLU A 33 6.24 5.32 -4.24
CA GLU A 33 6.17 3.87 -4.53
C GLU A 33 7.13 3.08 -3.63
N LEU A 34 8.38 3.53 -3.49
CA LEU A 34 9.35 2.90 -2.59
C LEU A 34 8.91 2.92 -1.13
N ARG A 35 8.29 4.01 -0.67
CA ARG A 35 7.74 4.09 0.70
C ARG A 35 6.60 3.10 0.90
N LEU A 36 5.69 3.00 -0.08
CA LEU A 36 4.57 2.05 -0.05
C LEU A 36 5.07 0.61 -0.04
N ARG A 37 6.03 0.25 -0.90
CA ARG A 37 6.66 -1.09 -0.89
C ARG A 37 7.36 -1.39 0.43
N THR A 38 8.11 -0.43 0.97
CA THR A 38 8.77 -0.57 2.28
C THR A 38 7.75 -0.83 3.38
N TRP A 39 6.65 -0.08 3.38
CA TRP A 39 5.58 -0.28 4.35
C TRP A 39 4.93 -1.66 4.20
N ALA A 40 4.66 -2.11 2.97
CA ALA A 40 4.08 -3.43 2.69
C ALA A 40 4.97 -4.56 3.22
N ARG A 41 6.29 -4.49 2.99
CA ARG A 41 7.26 -5.46 3.56
C ARG A 41 7.26 -5.46 5.09
N GLN A 42 7.13 -4.29 5.73
CA GLN A 42 7.11 -4.18 7.20
C GLN A 42 5.79 -4.61 7.83
N ASN A 43 4.68 -4.51 7.10
CA ASN A 43 3.32 -4.75 7.58
C ASN A 43 2.64 -5.87 6.80
N PHE A 44 3.43 -6.83 6.32
CA PHE A 44 2.93 -7.94 5.54
C PHE A 44 1.84 -8.70 6.30
N VAL A 45 0.75 -8.99 5.61
CA VAL A 45 -0.33 -9.85 6.08
C VAL A 45 -0.71 -10.86 4.99
N SER A 46 -1.22 -12.00 5.42
CA SER A 46 -1.74 -13.07 4.55
C SER A 46 -2.91 -12.57 3.71
N ALA A 47 -3.17 -13.21 2.57
CA ALA A 47 -4.19 -12.79 1.62
C ALA A 47 -5.60 -12.60 2.22
N GLU A 48 -5.96 -13.39 3.25
CA GLU A 48 -7.25 -13.33 3.92
C GLU A 48 -7.46 -12.05 4.76
N ASP A 49 -6.37 -11.45 5.24
CA ASP A 49 -6.38 -10.26 6.09
C ASP A 49 -6.13 -8.95 5.31
N ARG A 50 -5.98 -9.04 3.97
CA ARG A 50 -5.72 -7.87 3.12
C ARG A 50 -7.00 -7.09 2.87
N ASP A 51 -6.89 -5.78 3.02
CA ASP A 51 -7.96 -4.87 2.63
C ASP A 51 -7.83 -4.54 1.14
N MET A 52 -8.89 -4.81 0.36
CA MET A 52 -8.93 -4.51 -1.07
C MET A 52 -8.93 -2.99 -1.36
N GLU A 53 -9.18 -2.15 -0.36
CA GLU A 53 -9.08 -0.68 -0.47
C GLU A 53 -7.63 -0.16 -0.32
N TRP A 54 -6.66 -1.02 0.01
CA TRP A 54 -5.26 -0.62 0.06
C TRP A 54 -4.70 -0.25 -1.32
N HIS A 55 -3.61 0.51 -1.29
CA HIS A 55 -2.97 0.98 -2.52
C HIS A 55 -2.49 -0.21 -3.39
N PRO A 56 -2.67 -0.19 -4.72
CA PRO A 56 -2.27 -1.30 -5.60
C PRO A 56 -0.81 -1.73 -5.45
N VAL A 57 0.12 -0.77 -5.29
CA VAL A 57 1.55 -1.04 -5.00
C VAL A 57 1.75 -1.87 -3.74
N VAL A 58 0.95 -1.62 -2.70
CA VAL A 58 1.02 -2.39 -1.44
C VAL A 58 0.53 -3.81 -1.67
N LEU A 59 -0.61 -3.96 -2.35
CA LEU A 59 -1.20 -5.27 -2.64
C LEU A 59 -0.30 -6.11 -3.56
N GLU A 60 0.32 -5.49 -4.56
CA GLU A 60 1.31 -6.11 -5.44
C GLU A 60 2.54 -6.56 -4.66
N GLU A 61 3.09 -5.69 -3.81
CA GLU A 61 4.27 -6.03 -3.00
C GLU A 61 3.99 -7.19 -2.04
N MET A 62 2.81 -7.23 -1.42
CA MET A 62 2.42 -8.36 -0.57
C MET A 62 2.27 -9.66 -1.37
N ARG A 63 1.76 -9.60 -2.61
CA ARG A 63 1.74 -10.77 -3.50
C ARG A 63 3.15 -11.24 -3.84
N ASN A 64 4.07 -10.32 -4.11
CA ASN A 64 5.47 -10.66 -4.37
C ASN A 64 6.11 -11.38 -3.17
N ILE A 65 5.82 -10.94 -1.94
CA ILE A 65 6.31 -11.61 -0.72
C ILE A 65 5.71 -13.02 -0.58
N ASP A 66 4.44 -13.22 -0.94
CA ASP A 66 3.83 -14.56 -0.96
C ASP A 66 4.57 -15.49 -1.93
N GLU A 67 4.83 -15.00 -3.15
CA GLU A 67 5.52 -15.75 -4.21
C GLU A 67 6.97 -16.07 -3.80
N GLU A 68 7.71 -15.09 -3.25
CA GLU A 68 9.07 -15.27 -2.70
C GLU A 68 9.09 -16.37 -1.62
N SER A 69 8.03 -16.50 -0.82
CA SER A 69 7.94 -17.49 0.26
C SER A 69 7.58 -18.90 -0.22
N GLN A 70 7.16 -19.07 -1.48
CA GLN A 70 6.79 -20.36 -2.07
C GLN A 70 7.92 -21.02 -2.89
N ASP A 71 8.99 -20.29 -3.18
CA ASP A 71 10.13 -20.75 -3.99
C ASP A 71 11.27 -21.43 -3.18
N ASP A 72 11.09 -21.63 -1.86
CA ASP A 72 11.99 -22.37 -0.94
C ASP A 72 11.42 -23.75 -0.53
#